data_AF-S8GND5-F1
#
_entry.id   AF-S8GND5-F1
#
_cell.length_a   1.000
_cell.length_b   1.000
_cell.length_c   1.000
_cell.angle_alpha   90.00
_cell.angle_beta   90.00
_cell.angle_gamma   90.00
#
_symmetry.space_group_name_H-M   'P 1'
#
loop_
_entity.id
_entity.type
_entity.pdbx_description
1 polymer ?
#
loop_
_entity_poly.entity_id
_entity_poly.type
_entity_poly.pdbx_seq_one_letter_code
_entity_poly.pdbx_strand_id
1 'polypeptide(L)' 'MLSADPTALKGKATCKQVLFAFSNRIIELTPHGSLDKLMEYDEYISSSQISEMKSRLYEA' A
#
# COMPACT_ATOMS: atom_id res chain seq x y z
N MET A 1 25.39 -5.00 -6.15
CA MET A 1 24.59 -4.10 -7.01
C MET A 1 23.74 -4.97 -7.91
N LEU A 2 22.51 -5.32 -7.49
CA LEU A 2 21.54 -5.87 -8.44
C LEU A 2 21.07 -4.69 -9.30
N SER A 3 21.71 -4.50 -10.45
CA SER A 3 21.14 -3.69 -11.53
C SER A 3 20.00 -4.52 -12.13
N ALA A 4 18.77 -4.26 -11.69
CA ALA A 4 17.60 -4.76 -12.38
C ALA A 4 17.62 -4.23 -13.81
N ASP A 5 17.68 -5.13 -14.79
CA ASP A 5 17.68 -4.82 -16.22
C ASP A 5 16.31 -4.24 -16.61
N PRO A 6 16.23 -2.98 -17.11
CA PRO A 6 14.96 -2.34 -17.45
C PRO A 6 14.29 -2.88 -18.73
N THR A 7 14.87 -3.89 -19.39
CA THR A 7 14.50 -4.26 -20.77
C THR A 7 13.64 -5.53 -20.91
N ALA A 8 13.19 -6.14 -19.80
CA ALA A 8 12.40 -7.38 -19.81
C ALA A 8 10.87 -7.17 -19.81
N LEU A 9 10.36 -5.99 -20.18
CA LEU A 9 8.91 -5.75 -20.32
C LEU A 9 8.39 -6.09 -21.73
N LYS A 10 8.82 -7.21 -22.31
CA LYS A 10 8.23 -7.73 -23.55
C LYS A 10 6.89 -8.40 -23.25
N GLY A 11 5.80 -7.66 -23.49
CA GLY A 11 4.58 -8.25 -24.05
C GLY A 11 3.50 -8.78 -23.10
N LYS A 12 3.50 -8.43 -21.81
CA LYS A 12 2.34 -8.67 -20.92
C LYS A 12 2.15 -7.50 -19.96
N ALA A 13 1.75 -6.34 -20.46
CA ALA A 13 1.16 -5.30 -19.61
C ALA A 13 -0.25 -5.75 -19.18
N THR A 14 -0.31 -6.85 -18.43
CA THR A 14 -1.49 -7.20 -17.66
C THR A 14 -1.75 -6.06 -16.69
N CYS A 15 -2.97 -5.51 -16.70
CA CYS A 15 -3.47 -4.44 -15.83
C CYS A 15 -2.96 -4.52 -14.38
N LYS A 16 -2.71 -5.74 -13.89
CA LYS A 16 -2.11 -6.07 -12.60
C LYS A 16 -0.79 -5.33 -12.27
N GLN A 17 0.11 -5.14 -13.23
CA GLN A 17 1.43 -4.52 -12.97
C GLN A 17 1.36 -2.98 -12.87
N VAL A 18 0.45 -2.35 -13.61
CA VAL A 18 0.26 -0.90 -13.57
C VAL A 18 -0.51 -0.50 -12.32
N LEU A 19 -1.49 -1.31 -11.91
CA LEU A 19 -2.20 -1.10 -10.65
C LEU A 19 -1.24 -1.17 -9.45
N PHE A 20 -0.35 -2.17 -9.42
CA PHE A 20 0.68 -2.27 -8.38
C PHE A 20 1.67 -1.08 -8.38
N ALA A 21 2.04 -0.54 -9.55
CA ALA A 21 3.01 0.55 -9.61
C ALA A 21 2.47 1.92 -9.12
N PHE A 22 1.15 2.13 -9.14
CA PHE A 22 0.54 3.42 -8.79
C PHE A 22 -0.44 3.36 -7.61
N SER A 23 -1.01 2.20 -7.29
CA SER A 23 -2.10 2.06 -6.31
C SER A 23 -1.66 1.63 -4.91
N ASN A 24 -0.37 1.71 -4.60
CA ASN A 24 0.16 1.29 -3.31
C ASN A 24 -0.03 2.31 -2.19
N ARG A 25 -0.89 3.31 -2.36
CA ARG A 25 -1.19 4.31 -1.33
C ARG A 25 -2.57 4.05 -0.75
N ILE A 26 -2.60 3.72 0.52
CA ILE A 26 -3.82 3.48 1.28
C ILE A 26 -4.07 4.69 2.16
N ILE A 27 -5.23 5.30 1.99
CA ILE A 27 -5.69 6.44 2.78
C ILE A 27 -6.95 6.00 3.53
N GLU A 28 -6.85 5.87 4.85
CA GLU A 28 -7.97 5.52 5.72
C GLU A 28 -8.38 6.74 6.56
N LEU A 29 -9.64 7.14 6.44
CA LEU A 29 -10.20 8.25 7.21
C LEU A 29 -10.80 7.72 8.51
N THR A 30 -10.47 8.37 9.62
CA THR A 30 -10.97 8.07 10.96
C THR A 30 -11.63 9.32 11.55
N PRO A 31 -12.51 9.20 12.56
CA PRO A 31 -13.18 10.36 13.14
C PRO A 31 -12.21 11.43 13.70
N HIS A 32 -11.03 11.04 14.18
CA HIS A 32 -10.05 11.94 14.79
C HIS A 32 -8.76 12.11 13.96
N GLY A 33 -8.77 11.72 12.68
CA GLY A 33 -7.61 11.88 11.81
C GLY A 33 -7.63 10.99 10.57
N SER A 34 -6.47 10.77 9.97
CA SER A 34 -6.33 9.88 8.82
C SER A 34 -5.02 9.12 8.85
N LEU A 35 -5.04 7.87 8.40
CA LEU A 35 -3.84 7.10 8.07
C LEU A 35 -3.55 7.23 6.58
N ASP A 36 -2.30 7.52 6.26
CA ASP A 36 -1.78 7.55 4.90
C ASP A 36 -0.51 6.71 4.85
N LYS A 37 -0.54 5.62 4.08
CA LYS A 37 0.54 4.64 3.99
C LYS A 37 0.81 4.24 2.55
N LEU A 38 2.09 4.25 2.19
CA LEU A 38 2.57 3.68 0.94
C LEU A 38 2.98 2.22 1.17
N MET A 39 2.03 1.29 1.04
CA MET A 39 2.22 -0.14 1.25
C MET A 39 1.16 -0.96 0.50
N GLU A 40 1.39 -2.27 0.38
CA GLU A 40 0.41 -3.17 -0.21
C GLU A 40 -0.84 -3.33 0.66
N TYR A 41 -1.98 -3.51 0.01
CA TYR A 41 -3.27 -3.69 0.70
C TYR A 41 -3.27 -4.91 1.62
N ASP A 42 -2.73 -6.04 1.17
CA ASP A 42 -2.69 -7.28 1.97
C ASP A 42 -1.81 -7.13 3.22
N GLU A 43 -0.74 -6.35 3.13
CA GLU A 43 0.13 -6.04 4.27
C GLU A 43 -0.54 -5.05 5.24
N TYR A 44 -1.28 -4.08 4.71
CA TYR A 44 -2.02 -3.10 5.51
C TYR A 44 -3.06 -3.75 6.40
N ILE A 45 -3.86 -4.67 5.85
CA ILE A 45 -4.95 -5.34 6.59
C ILE A 45 -4.42 -6.34 7.64
N SER A 46 -3.22 -6.89 7.42
CA SER A 46 -2.63 -7.92 8.29
C SER A 46 -1.68 -7.36 9.35
N SER A 47 -1.29 -6.09 9.22
CA SER A 47 -0.35 -5.45 10.15
C SER A 47 -1.00 -5.14 11.51
N SER A 48 -0.44 -5.71 12.57
CA SER A 48 -0.83 -5.41 13.95
C SER A 48 -0.58 -3.94 14.32
N GLN A 49 0.49 -3.34 13.79
CA GLN A 49 0.83 -1.93 14.05
C GLN A 49 -0.23 -0.98 13.46
N ILE A 50 -0.73 -1.27 12.26
CA ILE A 50 -1.82 -0.49 11.64
C ILE A 50 -3.08 -0.60 12.49
N SER A 51 -3.42 -1.80 12.96
CA SER A 51 -4.59 -2.03 13.82
C SER A 51 -4.53 -1.22 15.12
N GLU A 52 -3.37 -1.18 15.78
CA GLU A 52 -3.18 -0.36 16.99
C GLU A 52 -3.30 1.15 16.72
N MET A 53 -2.73 1.62 15.61
CA MET A 53 -2.85 3.04 15.20
C MET A 53 -4.30 3.41 14.92
N LYS A 54 -5.07 2.50 14.30
CA LYS A 54 -6.50 2.69 14.06
C LYS A 54 -7.27 2.79 15.37
N SER A 55 -7.10 1.84 16.30
CA SER A 55 -7.78 1.88 17.61
C SER A 55 -7.55 3.22 18.30
N ARG A 56 -6.30 3.71 18.33
CA ARG A 56 -6.00 5.04 18.90
C ARG A 56 -6.73 6.20 18.22
N LEU A 57 -6.97 6.16 16.92
CA LEU A 57 -7.65 7.23 16.18
C LEU A 57 -9.17 7.11 16.20
N TYR A 58 -9.71 5.92 16.43
CA TYR A 58 -11.14 5.71 16.64
C TYR A 58 -11.55 5.99 18.10
N GLU A 59 -10.62 5.90 19.06
CA GLU A 59 -10.86 6.11 20.50
C GLU A 59 -10.39 7.46 21.04
N ALA A 60 -9.75 8.30 20.22
CA ALA A 60 -9.30 9.66 20.57
C ALA A 60 -10.47 10.64 20.80
#